data_AF-A0A7K2YFK7-F1
#
_entry.id   AF-A0A7K2YFK7-F1
#
_cell.length_a   1.000
_cell.length_b   1.000
_cell.length_c   1.000
_cell.angle_alpha   90.00
_cell.angle_beta   90.00
_cell.angle_gamma   90.00
#
_symmetry.space_group_name_H-M   'P 1'
#
loop_
_entity.id
_entity.type
_entity.pdbx_description
1 polymer ?
#
loop_
_entity_poly.entity_id
_entity_poly.type
_entity_poly.pdbx_seq_one_letter_code
_entity_poly.pdbx_strand_id
1 'polypeptide(L)'
;DGAALAQALHAAADGMAHIGSARRDDRTLLDAMYPAADAFAASWNSLHDLALAARAGLDGALDGAAATRTMTARRGRASRNAGLAGGRVDAGAASVALAWTTAVPGTDRELWRHTVAAPAVSSP
;
A
#
# COMPACT_ATOMS: atom_id res chain seq x y z
N ASP A 1 10.17 -3.44 -19.56
CA ASP A 1 8.78 -3.54 -20.01
C ASP A 1 7.88 -3.15 -18.84
N GLY A 2 7.17 -2.02 -18.94
CA GLY A 2 6.30 -1.53 -17.86
C GLY A 2 4.97 -2.27 -17.78
N ALA A 3 4.44 -2.79 -18.89
CA ALA A 3 3.19 -3.54 -18.89
C ALA A 3 3.34 -4.88 -18.16
N ALA A 4 4.45 -5.59 -18.43
CA ALA A 4 4.79 -6.80 -17.70
C ALA A 4 4.99 -6.55 -16.20
N LEU A 5 5.60 -5.41 -15.83
CA LEU A 5 5.77 -5.04 -14.42
C LEU A 5 4.44 -4.73 -13.73
N ALA A 6 3.53 -4.02 -14.39
CA ALA A 6 2.18 -3.76 -13.87
C ALA A 6 1.44 -5.07 -13.57
N GLN A 7 1.50 -6.04 -14.50
CA GLN A 7 0.91 -7.36 -14.30
C GLN A 7 1.58 -8.12 -13.16
N ALA A 8 2.91 -8.05 -13.04
CA ALA A 8 3.66 -8.70 -11.97
C ALA A 8 3.30 -8.13 -10.58
N LEU A 9 3.10 -6.81 -10.47
CA LEU A 9 2.68 -6.16 -9.22
C LEU A 9 1.28 -6.63 -8.78
N HIS A 10 0.34 -6.72 -9.71
CA HIS A 10 -0.98 -7.30 -9.45
C HIS A 10 -0.90 -8.77 -9.05
N ALA A 11 -0.15 -9.57 -9.79
CA ALA A 11 0.02 -10.99 -9.49
C ALA A 11 0.67 -11.22 -8.13
N ALA A 12 1.60 -10.36 -7.71
CA ALA A 12 2.18 -10.40 -6.37
C ALA A 12 1.12 -10.12 -5.29
N ALA A 13 0.24 -9.13 -5.48
CA ALA A 13 -0.85 -8.84 -4.56
C ALA A 13 -1.84 -10.02 -4.48
N ASP A 14 -2.22 -10.60 -5.61
CA ASP A 14 -3.11 -11.76 -5.69
C ASP A 14 -2.50 -13.01 -5.02
N GLY A 15 -1.20 -13.24 -5.23
CA GLY A 15 -0.48 -14.32 -4.55
C GLY A 15 -0.48 -14.16 -3.04
N MET A 16 -0.25 -12.94 -2.54
CA MET A 16 -0.33 -12.65 -1.11
C MET A 16 -1.76 -12.77 -0.56
N ALA A 17 -2.76 -12.36 -1.33
CA ALA A 17 -4.17 -12.52 -0.99
C ALA A 17 -4.53 -14.00 -0.84
N HIS A 18 -4.05 -14.85 -1.75
CA HIS A 18 -4.23 -16.30 -1.68
C HIS A 18 -3.58 -16.90 -0.42
N ILE A 19 -2.30 -16.61 -0.16
CA ILE A 19 -1.55 -17.13 1.00
C ILE A 19 -2.21 -16.70 2.32
N GLY A 20 -2.57 -15.42 2.44
CA GLY A 20 -3.19 -14.89 3.65
C GLY A 20 -4.69 -15.15 3.77
N SER A 21 -5.31 -15.67 2.70
CA SER A 21 -6.76 -15.71 2.49
C SER A 21 -7.42 -14.34 2.76
N ALA A 22 -6.71 -13.23 2.55
CA ALA A 22 -7.16 -11.88 2.85
C ALA A 22 -7.65 -11.18 1.59
N ARG A 23 -8.39 -10.08 1.76
CA ARG A 23 -8.91 -9.25 0.68
C ARG A 23 -8.59 -7.78 0.91
N ARG A 24 -8.84 -6.94 -0.09
CA ARG A 24 -8.90 -5.48 0.11
C ARG A 24 -9.86 -5.15 1.27
N ASP A 25 -9.54 -4.10 1.99
CA ASP A 25 -10.18 -3.59 3.19
C ASP A 25 -10.09 -4.49 4.44
N ASP A 26 -9.47 -5.67 4.38
CA ASP A 26 -9.27 -6.53 5.58
C ASP A 26 -8.25 -5.96 6.57
N ARG A 27 -7.64 -4.81 6.23
CA ARG A 27 -6.57 -4.13 6.95
C ARG A 27 -5.32 -4.97 7.03
N THR A 28 -4.69 -5.13 5.88
CA THR A 28 -3.46 -5.91 5.69
C THR A 28 -2.53 -5.20 4.70
N LEU A 29 -1.37 -5.80 4.43
CA LEU A 29 -0.47 -5.36 3.37
C LEU A 29 -1.13 -5.21 1.98
N LEU A 30 -2.22 -5.95 1.72
CA LEU A 30 -2.96 -5.86 0.47
C LEU A 30 -3.52 -4.47 0.21
N ASP A 31 -3.86 -3.74 1.28
CA ASP A 31 -4.42 -2.40 1.21
C ASP A 31 -3.40 -1.36 0.74
N ALA A 32 -2.11 -1.69 0.71
CA ALA A 32 -1.08 -0.90 0.05
C ALA A 32 -0.63 -1.51 -1.28
N MET A 33 -0.53 -2.84 -1.39
CA MET A 33 -0.06 -3.50 -2.62
C MET A 33 -0.99 -3.24 -3.81
N TYR A 34 -2.29 -3.34 -3.58
CA TYR A 34 -3.27 -3.20 -4.64
C TYR A 34 -3.37 -1.76 -5.17
N PRO A 35 -3.53 -0.71 -4.31
CA PRO A 35 -3.47 0.67 -4.79
C PRO A 35 -2.17 1.02 -5.51
N ALA A 36 -1.03 0.48 -5.07
CA ALA A 36 0.24 0.67 -5.75
C ALA A 36 0.24 0.07 -7.17
N ALA A 37 -0.26 -1.17 -7.32
CA ALA A 37 -0.38 -1.82 -8.62
C ALA A 37 -1.35 -1.09 -9.54
N ASP A 38 -2.52 -0.68 -9.02
CA ASP A 38 -3.54 0.07 -9.76
C ASP A 38 -2.96 1.40 -10.29
N ALA A 39 -2.29 2.17 -9.43
CA ALA A 39 -1.72 3.47 -9.77
C ALA A 39 -0.55 3.37 -10.76
N PHE A 40 0.33 2.37 -10.57
CA PHE A 40 1.41 2.07 -11.51
C PHE A 40 0.84 1.76 -12.90
N ALA A 41 -0.13 0.85 -12.99
CA ALA A 41 -0.73 0.42 -14.25
C ALA A 41 -1.42 1.59 -14.97
N ALA A 42 -2.19 2.40 -14.23
CA ALA A 42 -2.87 3.57 -14.78
C ALA A 42 -1.88 4.60 -15.37
N SER A 43 -0.82 4.93 -14.62
CA SER A 43 0.20 5.88 -15.09
C SER A 43 1.00 5.32 -16.26
N TRP A 44 1.34 4.02 -16.27
CA TRP A 44 2.04 3.39 -17.39
C TRP A 44 1.19 3.44 -18.67
N ASN A 45 -0.09 3.06 -18.59
CA ASN A 45 -1.00 3.05 -19.73
C ASN A 45 -1.24 4.46 -20.31
N SER A 46 -1.16 5.49 -19.47
CA SER A 46 -1.35 6.87 -19.91
C SER A 46 -0.07 7.49 -20.48
N LEU A 47 1.07 7.33 -19.80
CA LEU A 47 2.27 8.11 -20.06
C LEU A 47 3.38 7.31 -20.73
N HIS A 48 3.35 5.99 -20.62
CA HIS A 48 4.40 5.08 -21.10
C HIS A 48 5.80 5.41 -20.55
N ASP A 49 5.86 6.04 -19.38
CA ASP A 49 7.08 6.41 -18.67
C ASP A 49 7.19 5.60 -17.38
N LEU A 50 8.31 4.86 -17.25
CA LEU A 50 8.53 3.96 -16.13
C LEU A 50 8.78 4.71 -14.82
N ALA A 51 9.46 5.85 -14.85
CA ALA A 51 9.76 6.62 -13.65
C ALA A 51 8.50 7.26 -13.08
N LEU A 52 7.64 7.81 -13.94
CA LEU A 52 6.33 8.34 -13.55
C LEU A 52 5.41 7.23 -13.05
N ALA A 53 5.38 6.07 -13.71
CA ALA A 53 4.60 4.93 -13.23
C ALA A 53 5.08 4.41 -11.88
N ALA A 54 6.40 4.32 -11.68
CA ALA A 54 6.98 3.94 -10.40
C ALA A 54 6.63 4.95 -9.30
N ARG A 55 6.63 6.25 -9.61
CA ARG A 55 6.22 7.27 -8.66
C ARG A 55 4.73 7.17 -8.31
N ALA A 56 3.85 6.97 -9.29
CA ALA A 56 2.44 6.75 -9.06
C ALA A 56 2.18 5.51 -8.19
N GLY A 57 2.92 4.42 -8.42
CA GLY A 57 2.85 3.22 -7.58
C GLY A 57 3.28 3.47 -6.13
N LEU A 58 4.32 4.27 -5.90
CA LEU A 58 4.71 4.70 -4.55
C LEU A 58 3.59 5.50 -3.88
N ASP A 59 3.01 6.48 -4.58
CA ASP A 59 1.94 7.31 -4.03
C ASP A 59 0.72 6.43 -3.67
N GLY A 60 0.34 5.49 -4.55
CA GLY A 60 -0.69 4.49 -4.27
C GLY A 60 -0.37 3.63 -3.04
N ALA A 61 0.87 3.18 -2.87
CA ALA A 61 1.29 2.42 -1.68
C ALA A 61 1.16 3.23 -0.39
N LEU A 62 1.56 4.51 -0.41
CA LEU A 62 1.48 5.42 0.74
C LEU A 62 0.02 5.72 1.11
N ASP A 63 -0.83 6.02 0.13
CA ASP A 63 -2.25 6.29 0.33
C ASP A 63 -2.99 5.05 0.87
N GLY A 64 -2.72 3.89 0.27
CA GLY A 64 -3.25 2.62 0.72
C GLY A 64 -2.86 2.29 2.16
N ALA A 65 -1.57 2.47 2.49
CA ALA A 65 -1.11 2.32 3.87
C ALA A 65 -1.79 3.31 4.82
N ALA A 66 -1.91 4.58 4.46
CA ALA A 66 -2.58 5.58 5.27
C ALA A 66 -4.05 5.20 5.56
N ALA A 67 -4.78 4.70 4.56
CA ALA A 67 -6.18 4.33 4.68
C ALA A 67 -6.42 3.25 5.74
N THR A 68 -5.46 2.35 5.97
CA THR A 68 -5.58 1.28 6.98
C THR A 68 -5.80 1.77 8.40
N ARG A 69 -5.44 3.03 8.69
CA ARG A 69 -5.55 3.63 10.04
C ARG A 69 -6.97 3.62 10.59
N THR A 70 -7.95 3.84 9.72
CA THR A 70 -9.37 3.90 10.07
C THR A 70 -10.11 2.59 9.81
N MET A 71 -9.42 1.57 9.29
CA MET A 71 -10.01 0.27 8.98
C MET A 71 -10.13 -0.63 10.22
N THR A 72 -11.14 -1.48 10.22
CA THR A 72 -11.27 -2.58 11.17
C THR A 72 -10.49 -3.80 10.68
N ALA A 73 -9.57 -4.31 11.49
CA ALA A 73 -8.81 -5.51 11.14
C ALA A 73 -9.71 -6.75 11.10
N ARG A 74 -9.81 -7.39 9.94
CA ARG A 74 -10.54 -8.66 9.74
C ARG A 74 -9.61 -9.86 9.64
N ARG A 75 -8.32 -9.61 9.38
CA ARG A 75 -7.28 -10.65 9.24
C ARG A 75 -6.06 -10.37 10.12
N GLY A 76 -5.21 -11.38 10.25
CA GLY A 76 -3.93 -11.28 10.95
C GLY A 76 -4.05 -11.25 12.49
N ARG A 77 -2.99 -10.78 13.15
CA ARG A 77 -2.95 -10.66 14.62
C ARG A 77 -3.77 -9.48 15.13
N ALA A 78 -3.90 -8.43 14.34
CA ALA A 78 -4.64 -7.22 14.70
C ALA A 78 -6.15 -7.50 14.87
N SER A 79 -6.73 -8.43 14.10
CA SER A 79 -8.15 -8.80 14.24
C SER A 79 -8.48 -9.47 15.59
N ARG A 80 -7.48 -10.04 16.27
CA ARG A 80 -7.64 -10.67 17.60
C ARG A 80 -7.82 -9.64 18.71
N ASN A 81 -7.39 -8.41 18.49
CA ASN A 81 -7.41 -7.32 19.47
C ASN A 81 -7.88 -6.01 18.80
N ALA A 82 -9.11 -6.01 18.30
CA ALA A 82 -9.67 -4.87 17.55
C ALA A 82 -9.55 -3.52 18.29
N GLY A 83 -9.62 -3.52 19.62
CA GLY A 83 -9.48 -2.32 20.46
C GLY A 83 -8.07 -1.70 20.49
N LEU A 84 -7.02 -2.47 20.17
CA LEU A 84 -5.63 -1.97 20.11
C LEU A 84 -5.23 -1.46 18.72
N ALA A 85 -6.04 -1.76 17.71
CA ALA A 85 -5.75 -1.43 16.32
C ALA A 85 -6.26 -0.02 15.93
N GLY A 86 -7.15 0.61 16.69
CA GLY A 86 -7.71 1.92 16.33
C GLY A 86 -6.65 3.01 16.17
N GLY A 87 -6.69 3.76 15.07
CA GLY A 87 -5.89 4.98 14.89
C GLY A 87 -4.43 4.78 14.46
N ARG A 88 -3.99 3.55 14.16
CA ARG A 88 -2.62 3.25 13.69
C ARG A 88 -2.64 2.60 12.31
N VAL A 89 -1.68 2.94 11.45
CA VAL A 89 -1.47 2.24 10.18
C VAL A 89 -1.14 0.76 10.43
N ASP A 90 -1.66 -0.13 9.58
CA ASP A 90 -1.30 -1.55 9.60
C ASP A 90 0.20 -1.75 9.33
N ALA A 91 0.86 -2.62 10.10
CA ALA A 91 2.29 -2.85 9.97
C ALA A 91 2.66 -3.50 8.62
N GLY A 92 1.78 -4.35 8.07
CA GLY A 92 1.97 -4.94 6.75
C GLY A 92 1.90 -3.89 5.65
N ALA A 93 0.86 -3.05 5.68
CA ALA A 93 0.69 -1.96 4.71
C ALA A 93 1.83 -0.92 4.81
N ALA A 94 2.25 -0.57 6.03
CA ALA A 94 3.43 0.26 6.27
C ALA A 94 4.70 -0.32 5.64
N SER A 95 4.90 -1.63 5.73
CA SER A 95 6.09 -2.30 5.18
C SER A 95 6.12 -2.23 3.65
N VAL A 96 4.95 -2.33 3.00
CA VAL A 96 4.81 -2.15 1.54
C VAL A 96 5.17 -0.72 1.15
N ALA A 97 4.65 0.28 1.86
CA ALA A 97 4.98 1.69 1.61
C ALA A 97 6.49 1.98 1.77
N LEU A 98 7.14 1.40 2.80
CA LEU A 98 8.59 1.45 2.99
C LEU A 98 9.35 0.80 1.82
N ALA A 99 8.90 -0.37 1.35
CA ALA A 99 9.52 -1.06 0.23
C ALA A 99 9.49 -0.20 -1.05
N TRP A 100 8.33 0.41 -1.36
CA TRP A 100 8.20 1.35 -2.48
C TRP A 100 9.08 2.59 -2.32
N THR A 101 9.10 3.18 -1.12
CA THR A 101 9.96 4.34 -0.82
C THR A 101 11.43 4.05 -1.09
N THR A 102 11.86 2.81 -0.83
CA THR A 102 13.23 2.36 -1.08
C THR A 102 13.48 2.04 -2.56
N ALA A 103 12.49 1.47 -3.25
CA ALA A 103 12.61 1.01 -4.62
C ALA A 103 12.55 2.14 -5.67
N VAL A 104 11.84 3.23 -5.38
CA VAL A 104 11.66 4.35 -6.32
C VAL A 104 12.81 5.37 -6.17
N PRO A 105 13.67 5.55 -7.19
CA PRO A 105 14.78 6.48 -7.13
C PRO A 105 14.34 7.94 -6.89
N GLY A 106 15.18 8.74 -6.23
CA GLY A 106 14.90 10.15 -5.97
C GLY A 106 13.81 10.41 -4.92
N THR A 107 13.34 9.37 -4.24
CA THR A 107 12.35 9.46 -3.17
C THR A 107 13.02 9.72 -1.82
N ASP A 108 12.46 10.66 -1.05
CA ASP A 108 12.83 10.84 0.36
C ASP A 108 12.49 9.59 1.18
N ARG A 109 13.50 9.02 1.83
CA ARG A 109 13.41 7.78 2.61
C ARG A 109 12.57 7.91 3.88
N GLU A 110 12.23 9.13 4.29
CA GLU A 110 11.40 9.40 5.46
C GLU A 110 9.91 9.52 5.13
N LEU A 111 9.51 9.52 3.85
CA LEU A 111 8.10 9.67 3.43
C LEU A 111 7.18 8.63 4.08
N TRP A 112 7.57 7.35 4.08
CA TRP A 112 6.77 6.30 4.71
C TRP A 112 6.63 6.52 6.23
N ARG A 113 7.62 7.13 6.89
CA ARG A 113 7.55 7.42 8.34
C ARG A 113 6.46 8.41 8.63
N HIS A 114 6.35 9.46 7.82
CA HIS A 114 5.26 10.43 7.95
C HIS A 114 3.91 9.76 7.77
N THR A 115 3.77 8.85 6.79
CA THR A 115 2.54 8.07 6.59
C THR A 115 2.16 7.27 7.83
N VAL A 116 3.10 6.57 8.48
CA VAL A 116 2.79 5.73 9.66
C VAL A 116 2.64 6.53 10.95
N ALA A 117 3.35 7.64 11.09
CA ALA A 117 3.36 8.47 12.29
C ALA A 117 2.23 9.52 12.30
N ALA A 118 1.67 9.86 11.13
CA ALA A 118 0.61 10.85 11.04
C ALA A 118 -0.62 10.42 11.88
N PRO A 119 -1.12 11.31 12.76
CA PRO A 119 -2.34 11.05 13.51
C PRO A 119 -3.53 10.89 12.55
N ALA A 120 -4.59 10.20 12.98
CA ALA A 120 -5.82 10.17 12.21
C ALA A 120 -6.35 11.59 12.04
N VAL A 121 -6.42 12.08 10.80
CA VAL A 121 -7.11 13.33 10.50
C VAL A 121 -8.59 13.06 10.76
N SER A 122 -9.17 13.75 11.74
CA SER A 122 -10.61 13.79 11.92
C SER A 122 -11.22 14.45 10.68
N SER A 123 -12.05 13.72 9.93
CA SER A 123 -12.89 14.34 8.90
C SER A 123 -13.79 15.42 9.54
N PRO A 124 -14.03 16.55 8.85
CA PRO A 124 -14.99 17.56 9.30
C PRO A 124 -16.44 17.03 9.34
#